data_AF-A0A3D4Y910-F1
#
_entry.id   AF-A0A3D4Y910-F1
#
_cell.length_a   1.000
_cell.length_b   1.000
_cell.length_c   1.000
_cell.angle_alpha   90.00
_cell.angle_beta   90.00
_cell.angle_gamma   90.00
#
_symmetry.space_group_name_H-M   'P 1'
#
loop_
_entity.id
_entity.type
_entity.pdbx_description
1 polymer ?
#
loop_
_entity_poly.entity_id
_entity_poly.type
_entity_poly.pdbx_seq_one_letter_code
_entity_poly.pdbx_strand_id
1 'polypeptide(L)'
;MINGQYKNNCVSTERLQVQETPPISYYLTHDDQLLDRMRLLIKDYIHLKFQRPVSQQERITYRSDFETLRQQLTDTLLKTYITFELMDRLYTIEYTYMSS
;
A
#
# COMPACT_ATOMS: atom_id res chain seq x y z
N MET A 1 38.80 17.51 19.22
CA MET A 1 39.77 17.43 18.11
C MET A 1 39.39 16.24 17.25
N ILE A 2 39.36 16.46 15.94
CA ILE A 2 38.63 15.71 14.90
C ILE A 2 39.60 14.77 14.17
N ASN A 3 39.03 13.77 13.50
CA ASN A 3 39.52 13.05 12.31
C ASN A 3 40.31 11.76 12.52
N GLY A 4 39.55 10.67 12.53
CA GLY A 4 40.01 9.36 12.06
C GLY A 4 40.11 9.35 10.52
N GLN A 5 41.21 8.77 10.05
CA GLN A 5 41.62 8.65 8.66
C GLN A 5 40.77 7.62 7.91
N TYR A 6 40.43 7.90 6.65
CA TYR A 6 40.33 6.86 5.63
C TYR A 6 41.10 7.29 4.38
N LYS A 7 42.04 6.42 4.02
CA LYS A 7 42.94 6.52 2.87
C LYS A 7 42.19 6.30 1.57
N ASN A 8 42.55 7.09 0.57
CA ASN A 8 42.29 6.87 -0.84
C ASN A 8 42.79 5.50 -1.30
N ASN A 9 42.05 4.84 -2.19
CA ASN A 9 42.67 4.15 -3.31
C ASN A 9 41.72 4.09 -4.52
N CYS A 10 42.30 4.48 -5.65
CA CYS A 10 41.72 4.69 -6.96
C CYS A 10 41.50 3.37 -7.73
N VAL A 11 40.47 3.37 -8.57
CA VAL A 11 40.37 2.70 -9.88
C VAL A 11 40.35 1.17 -9.93
N SER A 12 39.14 0.64 -10.15
CA SER A 12 38.90 -0.37 -11.19
C SER A 12 37.65 0.02 -11.95
N THR A 13 37.85 0.43 -13.21
CA THR A 13 36.82 0.79 -14.17
C THR A 13 36.14 -0.49 -14.69
N GLU A 14 35.21 -1.03 -13.93
CA GLU A 14 34.26 -2.01 -14.46
C GLU A 14 33.07 -1.24 -15.04
N ARG A 15 33.06 -1.11 -16.37
CA ARG A 15 31.87 -0.69 -17.12
C ARG A 15 30.76 -1.68 -16.81
N LEU A 16 29.93 -1.37 -15.82
CA LEU A 16 28.58 -1.92 -15.69
C LEU A 16 27.83 -1.51 -16.96
N GLN A 17 27.81 -2.42 -17.93
CA GLN A 17 26.82 -2.42 -19.00
C GLN A 17 25.47 -2.53 -18.30
N VAL A 18 24.82 -1.39 -18.08
CA VAL A 18 23.41 -1.33 -17.73
C VAL A 18 22.69 -1.87 -18.97
N GLN A 19 22.41 -3.17 -18.92
CA GLN A 19 21.52 -3.83 -19.84
C GLN A 19 20.18 -3.12 -19.67
N GLU A 20 19.82 -2.26 -20.62
CA GLU A 20 18.52 -1.58 -20.66
C GLU A 20 17.46 -2.67 -20.76
N THR A 21 16.87 -3.02 -19.62
CA THR A 21 15.73 -3.92 -19.57
C THR A 21 14.57 -3.26 -20.31
N PRO A 22 13.83 -4.01 -21.15
CA PRO A 22 12.65 -3.46 -21.81
C PRO A 22 11.64 -2.97 -20.75
N PRO A 23 10.80 -1.98 -21.07
CA PRO A 23 9.79 -1.49 -20.13
C PRO A 23 8.93 -2.68 -19.68
N ILE A 24 8.98 -2.98 -18.38
CA ILE A 24 8.17 -4.03 -17.77
C ILE A 24 6.71 -3.62 -17.95
N SER A 25 6.01 -4.25 -18.89
CA SER A 25 4.56 -4.14 -19.01
C SER A 25 3.97 -4.91 -17.83
N TYR A 26 3.67 -4.19 -16.74
CA TYR A 26 2.94 -4.74 -15.61
C TYR A 26 1.51 -5.04 -16.08
N TYR A 27 1.26 -6.27 -16.50
CA TYR A 27 -0.11 -6.75 -16.67
C TYR A 27 -0.80 -6.70 -15.32
N LEU A 28 -1.89 -5.93 -15.21
CA LEU A 28 -2.71 -5.87 -14.00
C LEU A 28 -3.19 -7.28 -13.68
N THR A 29 -2.75 -7.82 -12.55
CA THR A 29 -3.20 -9.13 -12.08
C THR A 29 -4.61 -9.02 -11.52
N HIS A 30 -5.29 -10.16 -11.36
CA HIS A 30 -6.59 -10.21 -10.68
C HIS A 30 -6.51 -9.62 -9.26
N ASP A 31 -5.43 -9.93 -8.54
CA ASP A 31 -5.19 -9.43 -7.19
C ASP A 31 -4.99 -7.91 -7.19
N ASP A 32 -4.29 -7.33 -8.17
CA ASP A 32 -4.16 -5.87 -8.29
C ASP A 32 -5.53 -5.18 -8.42
N GLN A 33 -6.43 -5.74 -9.22
CA GLN A 33 -7.79 -5.22 -9.37
C GLN A 33 -8.59 -5.30 -8.06
N LEU A 34 -8.43 -6.40 -7.31
CA LEU A 34 -9.07 -6.55 -6.01
C LEU A 34 -8.50 -5.56 -4.98
N LEU A 35 -7.19 -5.38 -4.95
CA LEU A 35 -6.51 -4.43 -4.08
C LEU A 35 -6.97 -2.98 -4.36
N ASP A 36 -7.12 -2.60 -5.63
CA ASP A 36 -7.65 -1.29 -5.99
C ASP A 36 -9.11 -1.11 -5.55
N ARG A 37 -9.96 -2.14 -5.68
CA ARG A 37 -11.33 -2.10 -5.16
C ARG A 37 -11.37 -1.98 -3.64
N MET A 38 -10.52 -2.73 -2.94
CA MET A 38 -10.39 -2.65 -1.47
C MET A 38 -9.91 -1.26 -1.04
N ARG A 39 -8.97 -0.67 -1.78
CA ARG A 39 -8.50 0.70 -1.55
C ARG A 39 -9.63 1.72 -1.71
N LEU A 40 -10.40 1.64 -2.80
CA LEU A 40 -11.53 2.55 -3.04
C LEU A 40 -12.58 2.44 -1.93
N LEU A 41 -12.93 1.20 -1.55
CA LEU A 41 -13.91 0.95 -0.49
C LEU A 41 -13.46 1.53 0.86
N ILE A 42 -12.18 1.41 1.21
CA ILE A 42 -11.65 2.01 2.44
C ILE A 42 -11.63 3.54 2.35
N LYS A 43 -11.22 4.11 1.20
CA LYS A 43 -11.23 5.57 1.03
C LYS A 43 -12.62 6.16 1.20
N ASP A 44 -13.65 5.50 0.67
CA ASP A 44 -15.04 5.90 0.84
C ASP A 44 -15.48 5.84 2.32
N TYR A 45 -15.18 4.72 3.00
CA TYR A 45 -15.44 4.58 4.44
C TYR A 45 -14.75 5.67 5.28
N ILE A 46 -13.48 5.96 5.01
CA ILE A 46 -12.74 7.02 5.70
C ILE A 46 -13.37 8.38 5.43
N HIS A 47 -13.68 8.69 4.18
CA HIS A 47 -14.33 9.95 3.82
C HIS A 47 -15.65 10.13 4.58
N LEU A 48 -16.49 9.09 4.61
CA LEU A 48 -17.75 9.09 5.36
C LEU A 48 -17.54 9.34 6.86
N LYS A 49 -16.54 8.67 7.45
CA LYS A 49 -16.17 8.77 8.88
C LYS A 49 -15.71 10.17 9.29
N PHE A 50 -15.07 10.90 8.39
CA PHE A 50 -14.66 12.29 8.62
C PHE A 50 -15.79 13.30 8.35
N GLN A 51 -16.79 12.95 7.53
CA GLN A 51 -17.96 13.80 7.32
C GLN A 51 -18.98 13.72 8.46
N ARG A 52 -19.21 12.52 9.01
CA ARG A 52 -20.20 12.30 10.06
C ARG A 52 -19.90 11.06 10.92
N PRO A 53 -20.53 10.96 12.11
CA PRO A 53 -20.52 9.70 12.85
C PRO A 53 -21.06 8.55 12.00
N VAL A 54 -20.25 7.49 11.88
CA VAL A 54 -20.63 6.25 11.19
C VAL A 54 -21.39 5.36 12.15
N SER A 55 -22.56 4.87 11.73
CA SER A 55 -23.34 3.93 12.54
C SER A 55 -22.64 2.57 12.62
N GLN A 56 -22.98 1.79 13.64
CA GLN A 56 -22.46 0.43 13.79
C GLN A 56 -22.83 -0.45 12.58
N GLN A 57 -24.05 -0.30 12.05
CA GLN A 57 -24.51 -1.06 10.90
C GLN A 57 -23.68 -0.76 9.64
N GLU A 58 -23.40 0.52 9.37
CA GLU A 58 -22.58 0.91 8.22
C GLU A 58 -21.16 0.35 8.33
N ARG A 59 -20.55 0.45 9.53
CA ARG A 59 -19.24 -0.16 9.77
C ARG A 59 -19.24 -1.67 9.52
N ILE A 60 -20.31 -2.37 9.92
CA ILE A 60 -20.45 -3.81 9.67
C ILE A 60 -20.54 -4.08 8.16
N THR A 61 -21.32 -3.29 7.42
CA THR A 61 -21.45 -3.42 5.96
C THR A 61 -20.10 -3.23 5.26
N TYR A 62 -19.39 -2.12 5.51
CA TYR A 62 -18.07 -1.88 4.91
C TYR A 62 -17.06 -2.99 5.25
N ARG A 63 -17.07 -3.47 6.50
CA ARG A 63 -16.21 -4.58 6.91
C ARG A 63 -16.56 -5.86 6.15
N SER A 64 -17.83 -6.19 6.00
CA SER A 64 -18.28 -7.38 5.27
C SER A 64 -17.88 -7.33 3.80
N ASP A 65 -18.07 -6.17 3.15
CA ASP A 65 -17.73 -5.98 1.74
C ASP A 65 -16.22 -6.08 1.53
N PHE A 66 -15.42 -5.48 2.42
CA PHE A 66 -13.98 -5.61 2.43
C PHE A 66 -13.51 -7.05 2.58
N GLU A 67 -14.06 -7.79 3.54
CA GLU A 67 -13.72 -9.20 3.76
C GLU A 67 -14.09 -10.06 2.55
N THR A 68 -15.21 -9.76 1.88
CA THR A 68 -15.63 -10.44 0.66
C THR A 68 -14.62 -10.24 -0.47
N LEU A 69 -14.06 -9.04 -0.63
CA LEU A 69 -12.97 -8.78 -1.58
C LEU A 69 -11.69 -9.49 -1.16
N ARG A 70 -11.35 -9.47 0.14
CA ARG A 70 -10.16 -10.14 0.68
C ARG A 70 -10.19 -11.64 0.41
N GLN A 71 -11.34 -12.30 0.56
CA GLN A 71 -11.47 -13.74 0.31
C GLN A 71 -11.25 -14.11 -1.17
N GLN A 72 -11.46 -13.17 -2.10
CA GLN A 72 -11.24 -13.40 -3.54
C GLN A 72 -9.77 -13.31 -3.96
N LEU A 73 -8.89 -12.75 -3.13
CA LEU A 73 -7.46 -12.67 -3.43
C LEU A 73 -6.89 -14.07 -3.72
N THR A 74 -5.87 -14.16 -4.54
CA THR A 74 -5.22 -15.43 -4.84
C THR A 74 -3.99 -15.62 -3.95
N ASP A 75 -3.28 -14.52 -3.68
CA ASP A 75 -2.11 -14.47 -2.81
C ASP A 75 -2.48 -14.61 -1.32
N THR A 76 -1.95 -15.66 -0.69
CA THR A 76 -2.16 -15.97 0.73
C THR A 76 -1.53 -14.95 1.68
N LEU A 77 -0.39 -14.36 1.32
CA LEU A 77 0.24 -13.32 2.12
C LEU A 77 -0.62 -12.06 2.11
N LEU A 78 -1.08 -11.63 0.94
CA LEU A 78 -2.00 -10.49 0.83
C LEU A 78 -3.26 -10.71 1.66
N LYS A 79 -3.88 -11.88 1.57
CA LYS A 79 -5.03 -12.26 2.41
C LYS A 79 -4.75 -12.14 3.90
N THR A 80 -3.57 -12.58 4.32
CA THR A 80 -3.19 -12.64 5.75
C THR A 80 -2.98 -11.25 6.32
N TYR A 81 -2.28 -10.39 5.58
CA TYR A 81 -1.84 -9.10 6.12
C TYR A 81 -2.83 -7.96 5.85
N ILE A 82 -3.59 -8.01 4.75
CA ILE A 82 -4.50 -6.91 4.39
C ILE A 82 -5.84 -7.10 5.12
N THR A 83 -5.93 -6.58 6.34
CA THR A 83 -7.18 -6.58 7.13
C THR A 83 -7.91 -5.24 7.04
N PHE A 84 -9.21 -5.27 7.33
CA PHE A 84 -10.02 -4.05 7.38
C PHE A 84 -9.44 -3.03 8.38
N GLU A 85 -9.04 -3.49 9.56
CA GLU A 85 -8.46 -2.65 10.61
C GLU A 85 -7.10 -2.07 10.25
N LEU A 86 -6.27 -2.82 9.51
CA LEU A 86 -5.00 -2.30 9.00
C LEU A 86 -5.26 -1.16 8.02
N MET A 87 -6.12 -1.37 7.04
CA MET A 87 -6.43 -0.37 6.03
C MET A 87 -7.13 0.86 6.63
N ASP A 88 -8.08 0.71 7.55
CA ASP A 88 -8.71 1.83 8.27
C ASP A 88 -7.66 2.72 8.96
N ARG A 89 -6.68 2.13 9.64
CA ARG A 89 -5.60 2.90 10.28
C ARG A 89 -4.72 3.62 9.27
N LEU A 90 -4.26 2.92 8.23
CA LEU A 90 -3.38 3.49 7.20
C LEU A 90 -4.04 4.68 6.50
N TYR A 91 -5.29 4.51 6.06
CA TYR A 91 -6.00 5.56 5.33
C TYR A 91 -6.55 6.66 6.24
N THR A 92 -6.84 6.39 7.52
CA THR A 92 -7.11 7.46 8.50
C THR A 92 -5.88 8.37 8.67
N ILE A 93 -4.69 7.76 8.75
CA ILE A 93 -3.42 8.50 8.83
C ILE A 93 -3.21 9.32 7.56
N GLU A 94 -3.30 8.70 6.37
CA GLU A 94 -3.18 9.38 5.07
C GLU A 94 -4.11 10.60 4.98
N TYR A 95 -5.39 10.41 5.30
CA TYR A 95 -6.40 11.47 5.23
C TYR A 95 -6.11 12.63 6.17
N THR A 96 -5.61 12.35 7.37
CA THR A 96 -5.27 13.37 8.37
C THR A 96 -4.08 14.22 7.91
N TYR A 97 -3.04 13.58 7.36
CA TYR A 97 -1.86 14.30 6.86
C TYR A 97 -2.12 15.08 5.58
N MET A 98 -3.02 14.63 4.71
CA MET A 98 -3.38 15.36 3.48
C MET A 98 -4.34 16.52 3.69
N SER A 99 -5.04 16.56 4.83
CA SER A 99 -5.99 17.63 5.19
C SER A 99 -5.38 18.70 6.11
N SER A 100 -4.10 18.58 6.46
CA SER A 100 -3.35 19.52 7.30
C SER A 100 -2.51 20.47 6.43
#